data_AF-A0A1F8GLJ5-F1
#
_entry.id   AF-A0A1F8GLJ5-F1
#
_cell.length_a   1.000
_cell.length_b   1.000
_cell.length_c   1.000
_cell.angle_alpha   90.00
_cell.angle_beta   90.00
_cell.angle_gamma   90.00
#
_symmetry.space_group_name_H-M   'P 1'
#
loop_
_entity.id
_entity.type
_entity.pdbx_description
1 polymer ?
#
loop_
_entity_poly.entity_id
_entity_poly.type
_entity_poly.pdbx_seq_one_letter_code
_entity_poly.pdbx_strand_id
1 'polypeptide(L)'
;MKILFTGGGTGGHIVPLIAVMRELQRLNSSLQLFYMGPKDEFGDMLLSQEGLTIFHVAAGKMRRYGGVKAILQTLLDLFIKLPLGFLQAFWKLFFLAPDLVMSKGGYGSLPATFAGWLLGIPIFLHESDSVPGLANRIAAKFSVGIFTSFPNTERFPKTKTLVMGNPVRKEMLEGSREEAKRFFQLQTGKPLVFIMGGSQGAQRINEMLLVVLEEALKTFEIIHQTGEKNFADMQKETKAVLSEENGKYYHPVPFLKETELRDAYAVSDLVITRAGSGSIFEIAALGKPAILIPLPESAQNHQVKNAYEYAKTGAAIVLEEANLTPHF
;
A
#
# COMPACT_ATOMS: atom_id res chain seq x y z
N MET A 1 -23.54 15.54 5.92
CA MET A 1 -22.26 15.99 5.35
C MET A 1 -21.86 15.05 4.22
N LYS A 2 -21.41 15.59 3.09
CA LYS A 2 -20.94 14.89 1.90
C LYS A 2 -19.42 14.98 1.84
N ILE A 3 -18.75 13.83 1.73
CA ILE A 3 -17.28 13.77 1.66
C ILE A 3 -16.90 13.11 0.34
N LEU A 4 -16.08 13.81 -0.45
CA LEU A 4 -15.49 13.22 -1.64
C LEU A 4 -14.08 12.72 -1.35
N PHE A 5 -13.83 11.44 -1.58
CA PHE A 5 -12.51 10.86 -1.57
C PHE A 5 -11.93 10.81 -2.97
N THR A 6 -10.62 10.99 -3.09
CA THR A 6 -9.95 10.88 -4.39
C THR A 6 -8.54 10.33 -4.26
N GLY A 7 -8.15 9.50 -5.22
CA GLY A 7 -6.88 8.79 -5.22
C GLY A 7 -6.66 8.07 -6.55
N GLY A 8 -5.64 7.23 -6.62
CA GLY A 8 -5.54 6.23 -7.68
C GLY A 8 -4.13 5.93 -8.17
N GLY A 9 -4.04 4.84 -8.94
CA GLY A 9 -2.84 4.36 -9.59
C GLY A 9 -2.26 3.08 -8.97
N THR A 10 -2.48 2.83 -7.68
CA THR A 10 -2.10 1.60 -6.96
C THR A 10 -2.99 1.41 -5.73
N GLY A 11 -3.05 0.18 -5.20
CA GLY A 11 -3.75 -0.14 -3.94
C GLY A 11 -3.26 0.68 -2.73
N GLY A 12 -1.99 1.12 -2.71
CA GLY A 12 -1.45 1.99 -1.66
C GLY A 12 -2.11 3.37 -1.56
N HIS A 13 -2.83 3.81 -2.59
CA HIS A 13 -3.61 5.05 -2.56
C HIS A 13 -5.10 4.82 -2.23
N ILE A 14 -5.58 3.58 -2.30
CA ILE A 14 -7.00 3.26 -2.12
C ILE A 14 -7.24 2.66 -0.73
N VAL A 15 -6.38 1.74 -0.29
CA VAL A 15 -6.54 1.07 1.01
C VAL A 15 -6.54 2.06 2.20
N PRO A 16 -5.66 3.08 2.27
CA PRO A 16 -5.75 4.07 3.35
C PRO A 16 -7.02 4.92 3.31
N LEU A 17 -7.58 5.17 2.12
CA LEU A 17 -8.87 5.87 2.01
C LEU A 17 -10.00 5.01 2.57
N ILE A 18 -10.00 3.71 2.28
CA ILE A 18 -10.97 2.76 2.82
C ILE A 18 -10.91 2.74 4.34
N ALA A 19 -9.71 2.70 4.94
CA ALA A 19 -9.56 2.74 6.39
C ALA A 19 -10.21 4.02 7.00
N VAL A 20 -10.02 5.17 6.35
CA VAL A 20 -10.67 6.43 6.78
C VAL A 20 -12.19 6.38 6.56
N MET A 21 -12.66 5.87 5.42
CA MET A 21 -14.09 5.76 5.10
C MET A 21 -14.83 4.90 6.14
N ARG A 22 -14.31 3.70 6.43
CA ARG A 22 -14.91 2.77 7.41
C ARG A 22 -14.98 3.40 8.79
N GLU A 23 -13.92 4.06 9.23
CA GLU A 23 -13.92 4.72 10.54
C GLU A 23 -14.90 5.90 10.60
N LEU A 24 -15.00 6.70 9.52
CA LEU A 24 -15.99 7.77 9.43
C LEU A 24 -17.43 7.26 9.45
N GLN A 25 -17.73 6.19 8.70
CA GLN A 25 -19.06 5.55 8.72
C GLN A 25 -19.39 4.99 10.11
N ARG A 26 -18.40 4.42 10.81
CA ARG A 26 -18.56 3.92 12.18
C ARG A 26 -18.89 5.05 13.17
N LEU A 27 -18.22 6.20 13.04
CA LEU A 27 -18.45 7.37 13.89
C LEU A 27 -19.78 8.06 13.56
N ASN A 28 -20.18 8.09 12.29
CA ASN A 28 -21.43 8.68 11.85
C ASN A 28 -21.93 8.05 10.53
N SER A 29 -22.98 7.22 10.64
CA SER A 29 -23.60 6.54 9.50
C SER A 29 -24.40 7.44 8.56
N SER A 30 -24.67 8.69 8.94
CA SER A 30 -25.38 9.67 8.10
C SER A 30 -24.48 10.38 7.07
N LEU A 31 -23.17 10.13 7.10
CA LEU A 31 -22.22 10.68 6.14
C LEU A 31 -22.46 10.10 4.75
N GLN A 32 -22.51 10.98 3.74
CA GLN A 32 -22.62 10.58 2.35
C GLN A 32 -21.21 10.54 1.75
N LEU A 33 -20.73 9.34 1.42
CA LEU A 33 -19.37 9.15 0.91
C LEU A 33 -19.38 8.96 -0.60
N PHE A 34 -18.46 9.64 -1.27
CA PHE A 34 -18.28 9.58 -2.71
C PHE A 34 -16.81 9.32 -3.02
N TYR A 35 -16.52 8.64 -4.13
CA TYR A 35 -15.15 8.52 -4.63
C TYR A 35 -15.06 9.06 -6.05
N MET A 36 -13.97 9.76 -6.37
CA MET A 36 -13.67 10.19 -7.73
C MET A 36 -12.23 9.86 -8.11
N GLY A 37 -12.06 9.17 -9.23
CA GLY A 37 -10.76 8.78 -9.74
C GLY A 37 -10.83 8.13 -11.12
N PRO A 38 -9.69 7.73 -11.70
CA PRO A 38 -9.66 6.97 -12.94
C PRO A 38 -10.27 5.59 -12.75
N LYS A 39 -10.80 5.02 -13.84
CA LYS A 39 -11.23 3.62 -13.87
C LYS A 39 -10.03 2.70 -13.60
N ASP A 40 -10.13 1.87 -12.56
CA ASP A 40 -9.10 0.96 -12.10
C ASP A 40 -9.79 -0.28 -11.53
N GLU A 41 -9.66 -1.44 -12.18
CA GLU A 41 -10.45 -2.64 -11.82
C GLU A 41 -10.20 -3.11 -10.39
N PHE A 42 -8.95 -3.05 -9.93
CA PHE A 42 -8.60 -3.43 -8.56
C PHE A 42 -9.14 -2.43 -7.54
N GLY A 43 -8.99 -1.13 -7.80
CA GLY A 43 -9.57 -0.08 -6.97
C GLY A 43 -11.09 -0.12 -6.90
N ASP A 44 -11.75 -0.30 -8.04
CA ASP A 44 -13.20 -0.40 -8.17
C ASP A 44 -13.73 -1.63 -7.40
N MET A 45 -13.03 -2.77 -7.48
CA MET A 45 -13.36 -3.97 -6.69
C MET A 45 -13.35 -3.65 -5.20
N LEU A 46 -12.28 -3.02 -4.69
CA LEU A 46 -12.18 -2.68 -3.27
C LEU A 46 -13.24 -1.65 -2.83
N LEU A 47 -13.41 -0.58 -3.61
CA LEU A 47 -14.34 0.51 -3.28
C LEU A 47 -15.81 0.09 -3.39
N SER A 48 -16.14 -0.85 -4.27
CA SER A 48 -17.51 -1.35 -4.42
C SER A 48 -18.06 -2.03 -3.17
N GLN A 49 -17.19 -2.48 -2.27
CA GLN A 49 -17.55 -3.13 -1.01
C GLN A 49 -17.92 -2.13 0.10
N GLU A 50 -17.64 -0.84 -0.09
CA GLU A 50 -17.73 0.19 0.95
C GLU A 50 -19.05 1.00 0.91
N GLY A 51 -19.99 0.63 0.03
CA GLY A 51 -21.31 1.24 -0.05
C GLY A 51 -21.33 2.72 -0.48
N LEU A 52 -20.33 3.15 -1.27
CA LEU A 52 -20.15 4.54 -1.71
C LEU A 52 -20.49 4.73 -3.20
N THR A 53 -20.77 5.97 -3.60
CA THR A 53 -20.98 6.30 -5.03
C THR A 53 -19.64 6.59 -5.72
N ILE A 54 -19.32 5.83 -6.75
CA ILE A 54 -18.07 5.94 -7.51
C ILE A 54 -18.28 6.78 -8.78
N PHE A 55 -17.43 7.79 -8.96
CA PHE A 55 -17.38 8.63 -10.15
C PHE A 55 -16.07 8.45 -10.90
N HIS A 56 -16.12 7.79 -12.05
CA HIS A 56 -14.96 7.73 -12.93
C HIS A 56 -14.72 9.04 -13.66
N VAL A 57 -13.47 9.49 -13.68
CA VAL A 57 -13.00 10.66 -14.45
C VAL A 57 -11.71 10.32 -15.18
N ALA A 58 -11.47 10.95 -16.32
CA ALA A 58 -10.19 10.82 -16.99
C ALA A 58 -9.07 11.38 -16.11
N ALA A 59 -7.93 10.69 -16.06
CA ALA A 59 -6.74 11.19 -15.37
C ALA A 59 -5.50 10.89 -16.22
N GLY A 60 -4.61 11.88 -16.32
CA GLY A 60 -3.37 11.74 -17.07
C GLY A 60 -2.25 11.11 -16.24
N LYS A 61 -1.62 10.05 -16.74
CA LYS A 61 -0.46 9.42 -16.10
C LYS A 61 0.82 9.81 -16.85
N MET A 62 1.68 10.58 -16.21
CA MET A 62 3.02 10.85 -16.73
C MET A 62 3.90 9.61 -16.58
N ARG A 63 4.21 8.97 -17.69
CA ARG A 63 5.09 7.78 -17.75
C ARG A 63 6.52 8.26 -17.95
N ARG A 64 7.44 7.75 -17.12
CA ARG A 64 8.86 8.15 -17.13
C ARG A 64 9.79 7.11 -17.76
N TYR A 65 9.25 5.99 -18.24
CA TYR A 65 10.02 4.97 -18.95
C TYR A 65 10.21 5.33 -20.42
N GLY A 66 11.37 4.98 -20.97
CA GLY A 66 11.77 5.33 -22.34
C GLY A 66 10.89 4.68 -23.42
N GLY A 67 10.87 5.31 -24.61
CA GLY A 67 10.23 4.78 -25.82
C GLY A 67 9.16 5.70 -26.41
N VAL A 68 9.08 5.72 -27.74
CA VAL A 68 8.14 6.57 -28.51
C VAL A 68 6.68 6.37 -28.07
N LYS A 69 6.30 5.13 -27.75
CA LYS A 69 4.96 4.79 -27.24
C LYS A 69 4.66 5.43 -25.88
N ALA A 70 5.63 5.47 -24.97
CA ALA A 70 5.48 6.07 -23.64
C ALA A 70 5.38 7.60 -23.72
N ILE A 71 6.15 8.21 -24.63
CA ILE A 71 6.09 9.65 -24.91
C ILE A 71 4.72 10.01 -25.50
N LEU A 72 4.27 9.30 -26.53
CA LEU A 72 2.97 9.57 -27.16
C LEU A 72 1.81 9.38 -26.17
N GLN A 73 1.84 8.34 -25.33
CA GLN A 73 0.86 8.15 -24.26
C GLN A 73 0.89 9.27 -23.23
N THR A 74 2.08 9.78 -22.87
CA THR A 74 2.21 10.91 -21.94
C THR A 74 1.64 12.19 -22.55
N LEU A 75 1.86 12.44 -23.85
CA LEU A 75 1.27 13.58 -24.56
C LEU A 75 -0.25 13.49 -24.61
N LEU A 76 -0.82 12.32 -24.98
CA LEU A 76 -2.27 12.11 -24.97
C LEU A 76 -2.86 12.30 -23.56
N ASP A 77 -2.19 11.77 -22.55
CA ASP A 77 -2.61 11.91 -21.16
C ASP A 77 -2.58 13.38 -20.69
N LEU A 78 -1.57 14.15 -21.11
CA LEU A 78 -1.41 15.55 -20.73
C LEU A 78 -2.34 16.50 -21.50
N PHE A 79 -2.47 16.33 -22.81
CA PHE A 79 -3.18 17.26 -23.69
C PHE A 79 -4.66 16.92 -23.89
N ILE A 80 -5.06 15.67 -23.65
CA ILE A 80 -6.45 15.24 -23.85
C ILE A 80 -7.08 14.79 -22.53
N LYS A 81 -6.50 13.78 -21.87
CA LYS A 81 -7.16 13.18 -20.70
C LYS A 81 -7.19 14.10 -19.49
N LEU A 82 -6.12 14.87 -19.27
CA LEU A 82 -6.05 15.75 -18.11
C LEU A 82 -7.05 16.92 -18.22
N PRO A 83 -7.16 17.68 -19.33
CA PRO A 83 -8.22 18.68 -19.52
C PRO A 83 -9.63 18.10 -19.45
N LEU A 84 -9.86 16.95 -20.10
CA LEU A 84 -11.15 16.27 -20.05
C LEU A 84 -11.50 15.86 -18.60
N GLY A 85 -10.53 15.33 -17.88
CA GLY A 85 -10.64 14.96 -16.48
C GLY A 85 -11.02 16.12 -15.59
N PHE A 86 -10.37 17.28 -15.78
CA PHE A 86 -10.71 18.50 -15.06
C PHE A 86 -12.15 18.95 -15.35
N LEU A 87 -12.58 18.94 -16.61
CA LEU A 87 -13.95 19.32 -16.98
C LEU A 87 -14.99 18.36 -16.38
N GLN A 88 -14.74 17.05 -16.45
CA GLN A 88 -15.59 16.02 -15.84
C GLN A 88 -15.67 16.18 -14.32
N ALA A 89 -14.52 16.36 -13.66
CA ALA A 89 -14.45 16.55 -12.23
C ALA A 89 -15.16 17.84 -11.78
N PHE A 90 -14.99 18.93 -12.53
CA PHE A 90 -15.62 20.22 -12.26
C PHE A 90 -17.14 20.11 -12.26
N TRP A 91 -17.76 19.63 -13.35
CA TRP A 91 -19.22 19.52 -13.41
C TRP A 91 -19.77 18.56 -12.36
N LYS A 92 -19.10 17.42 -12.14
CA LYS A 92 -19.51 16.48 -11.10
C LYS A 92 -19.47 17.12 -9.71
N LEU A 93 -18.39 17.82 -9.38
CA LEU A 93 -18.25 18.52 -8.10
C LEU A 93 -19.23 19.68 -7.94
N PHE A 94 -19.50 20.41 -9.01
CA PHE A 94 -20.46 21.51 -9.02
C PHE A 94 -21.86 21.05 -8.63
N PHE A 95 -22.35 19.93 -9.21
CA PHE A 95 -23.65 19.38 -8.86
C PHE A 95 -23.64 18.61 -7.54
N LEU A 96 -22.56 17.88 -7.24
CA LEU A 96 -22.45 17.10 -6.01
C LEU A 96 -22.39 18.00 -4.78
N ALA A 97 -21.66 19.12 -4.89
CA ALA A 97 -21.35 20.09 -3.84
C ALA A 97 -20.93 19.40 -2.52
N PRO A 98 -19.81 18.66 -2.50
CA PRO A 98 -19.33 18.04 -1.27
C PRO A 98 -18.82 19.09 -0.28
N ASP A 99 -18.94 18.80 1.01
CA ASP A 99 -18.49 19.70 2.08
C ASP A 99 -16.95 19.71 2.20
N LEU A 100 -16.28 18.61 1.82
CA LEU A 100 -14.81 18.52 1.76
C LEU A 100 -14.34 17.45 0.76
N VAL A 101 -13.09 17.60 0.31
CA VAL A 101 -12.36 16.59 -0.47
C VAL A 101 -11.22 16.02 0.36
N MET A 102 -11.16 14.69 0.51
CA MET A 102 -10.04 13.96 1.09
C MET A 102 -9.24 13.30 -0.04
N SER A 103 -8.06 13.84 -0.32
CA SER A 103 -7.16 13.36 -1.36
C SER A 103 -6.07 12.48 -0.77
N LYS A 104 -5.90 11.27 -1.29
CA LYS A 104 -4.73 10.42 -1.01
C LYS A 104 -3.57 10.68 -1.97
N GLY A 105 -3.79 11.61 -2.91
CA GLY A 105 -2.83 11.89 -3.95
C GLY A 105 -2.79 10.84 -5.05
N GLY A 106 -1.64 10.72 -5.73
CA GLY A 106 -1.53 9.96 -6.97
C GLY A 106 -2.12 10.70 -8.17
N TYR A 107 -1.76 10.32 -9.39
CA TYR A 107 -2.15 11.07 -10.60
C TYR A 107 -3.68 11.13 -10.79
N GLY A 108 -4.39 10.10 -10.30
CA GLY A 108 -5.84 10.01 -10.35
C GLY A 108 -6.58 11.08 -9.54
N SER A 109 -5.90 11.64 -8.52
CA SER A 109 -6.49 12.65 -7.63
C SER A 109 -6.45 14.07 -8.18
N LEU A 110 -5.59 14.36 -9.16
CA LEU A 110 -5.34 15.72 -9.62
C LEU A 110 -6.61 16.39 -10.19
N PRO A 111 -7.43 15.72 -11.02
CA PRO A 111 -8.66 16.32 -11.54
C PRO A 111 -9.62 16.80 -10.44
N ALA A 112 -9.95 15.92 -9.50
CA ALA A 112 -10.85 16.21 -8.40
C ALA A 112 -10.29 17.28 -7.46
N THR A 113 -8.99 17.18 -7.14
CA THR A 113 -8.31 18.15 -6.28
C THR A 113 -8.33 19.55 -6.88
N PHE A 114 -7.96 19.68 -8.16
CA PHE A 114 -7.93 20.99 -8.82
C PHE A 114 -9.33 21.59 -8.97
N ALA A 115 -10.31 20.78 -9.40
CA ALA A 115 -11.69 21.23 -9.55
C ALA A 115 -12.31 21.61 -8.19
N GLY A 116 -12.02 20.86 -7.12
CA GLY A 116 -12.47 21.19 -5.77
C GLY A 116 -11.94 22.54 -5.29
N TRP A 117 -10.67 22.83 -5.56
CA TRP A 117 -10.04 24.10 -5.22
C TRP A 117 -10.66 25.27 -5.98
N LEU A 118 -10.92 25.10 -7.28
CA LEU A 118 -11.57 26.12 -8.10
C LEU A 118 -12.99 26.44 -7.61
N LEU A 119 -13.69 25.44 -7.07
CA LEU A 119 -15.03 25.58 -6.51
C LEU A 119 -15.04 26.02 -5.03
N GLY A 120 -13.86 26.27 -4.43
CA GLY A 120 -13.74 26.70 -3.03
C GLY A 120 -14.04 25.60 -2.00
N ILE A 121 -14.05 24.32 -2.40
CA ILE A 121 -14.27 23.19 -1.51
C ILE A 121 -12.97 22.93 -0.73
N PRO A 122 -13.00 22.81 0.62
CA PRO A 122 -11.80 22.54 1.39
C PRO A 122 -11.21 21.17 1.07
N ILE A 123 -9.89 21.14 0.85
CA ILE A 123 -9.15 19.93 0.45
C ILE A 123 -8.17 19.54 1.54
N PHE A 124 -8.26 18.30 1.98
CA PHE A 124 -7.29 17.65 2.85
C PHE A 124 -6.50 16.63 2.04
N LEU A 125 -5.18 16.66 2.16
CA LEU A 125 -4.27 15.72 1.50
C LEU A 125 -3.67 14.77 2.54
N HIS A 126 -3.55 13.49 2.21
CA HIS A 126 -2.75 12.54 2.97
C HIS A 126 -1.60 11.97 2.13
N GLU A 127 -0.38 12.07 2.68
CA GLU A 127 0.84 11.49 2.10
C GLU A 127 1.30 10.28 2.93
N SER A 128 1.40 9.12 2.28
CA SER A 128 1.82 7.89 2.95
C SER A 128 3.33 7.73 3.00
N ASP A 129 4.03 8.26 2.00
CA ASP A 129 5.46 8.05 1.86
C ASP A 129 6.26 9.20 2.49
N SER A 130 7.48 8.90 2.91
CA SER A 130 8.44 9.90 3.42
C SER A 130 8.84 10.92 2.35
N VAL A 131 8.71 10.57 1.07
CA VAL A 131 8.93 11.48 -0.05
C VAL A 131 7.67 11.60 -0.88
N PRO A 132 7.11 12.81 -0.98
CA PRO A 132 5.85 12.97 -1.68
C PRO A 132 6.00 12.83 -3.19
N GLY A 133 5.05 12.09 -3.77
CA GLY A 133 4.90 11.97 -5.21
C GLY A 133 4.65 13.32 -5.88
N LEU A 134 4.91 13.42 -7.20
CA LEU A 134 4.70 14.67 -7.94
C LEU A 134 3.24 15.15 -7.86
N ALA A 135 2.28 14.24 -7.97
CA ALA A 135 0.87 14.57 -7.84
C ALA A 135 0.56 15.18 -6.45
N ASN A 136 1.10 14.59 -5.39
CA ASN A 136 0.89 15.05 -4.01
C ASN A 136 1.54 16.40 -3.78
N ARG A 137 2.73 16.64 -4.34
CA ARG A 137 3.39 17.96 -4.33
C ARG A 137 2.57 19.05 -5.03
N ILE A 138 1.86 18.70 -6.10
CA ILE A 138 0.95 19.62 -6.81
C ILE A 138 -0.32 19.82 -5.98
N ALA A 139 -0.98 18.74 -5.56
CA ALA A 139 -2.19 18.75 -4.74
C ALA A 139 -2.00 19.53 -3.42
N ALA A 140 -0.82 19.44 -2.83
CA ALA A 140 -0.44 20.17 -1.63
C ALA A 140 -0.59 21.68 -1.79
N LYS A 141 -0.42 22.26 -2.98
CA LYS A 141 -0.64 23.71 -3.19
C LYS A 141 -2.09 24.13 -3.01
N PHE A 142 -3.01 23.22 -3.33
CA PHE A 142 -4.46 23.44 -3.28
C PHE A 142 -5.10 22.99 -1.95
N SER A 143 -4.34 22.28 -1.12
CA SER A 143 -4.83 21.72 0.14
C SER A 143 -4.78 22.72 1.29
N VAL A 144 -5.85 22.75 2.10
CA VAL A 144 -5.94 23.54 3.33
C VAL A 144 -5.26 22.84 4.51
N GLY A 145 -5.21 21.50 4.49
CA GLY A 145 -4.48 20.68 5.46
C GLY A 145 -3.79 19.50 4.77
N ILE A 146 -2.62 19.13 5.28
CA ILE A 146 -1.80 18.01 4.79
C ILE A 146 -1.49 17.09 5.97
N PHE A 147 -1.92 15.85 5.90
CA PHE A 147 -1.60 14.81 6.84
C PHE A 147 -0.44 13.96 6.30
N THR A 148 0.58 13.72 7.10
CA THR A 148 1.71 12.88 6.71
C THR A 148 1.83 11.66 7.61
N SER A 149 2.26 10.56 7.01
CA SER A 149 2.56 9.34 7.75
C SER A 149 3.84 9.45 8.55
N PHE A 150 4.91 9.89 7.89
CA PHE A 150 6.22 10.01 8.53
C PHE A 150 6.43 11.42 9.11
N PRO A 151 7.20 11.55 10.21
CA PRO A 151 7.56 12.86 10.76
C PRO A 151 8.38 13.72 9.78
N ASN A 152 9.32 13.09 9.06
CA ASN A 152 10.20 13.79 8.12
C ASN A 152 9.73 13.63 6.67
N THR A 153 8.53 14.12 6.36
CA THR A 153 8.07 14.20 4.95
C THR A 153 8.62 15.45 4.28
N GLU A 154 9.49 15.27 3.28
CA GLU A 154 10.11 16.40 2.56
C GLU A 154 9.06 17.28 1.84
N ARG A 155 9.39 18.55 1.57
CA ARG A 155 8.74 19.42 0.55
C ARG A 155 7.30 19.86 0.82
N PHE A 156 6.76 19.64 2.02
CA PHE A 156 5.49 20.24 2.43
C PHE A 156 5.66 21.44 3.38
N PRO A 157 4.80 22.46 3.26
CA PRO A 157 4.84 23.62 4.15
C PRO A 157 4.38 23.25 5.57
N LYS A 158 5.26 23.43 6.54
CA LYS A 158 5.03 23.07 7.95
C LYS A 158 3.76 23.67 8.56
N THR A 159 3.33 24.85 8.10
CA THR A 159 2.16 25.57 8.64
C THR A 159 0.83 24.86 8.43
N LYS A 160 0.75 23.93 7.48
CA LYS A 160 -0.47 23.16 7.19
C LYS A 160 -0.24 21.65 7.22
N THR A 161 0.92 21.22 7.72
CA THR A 161 1.28 19.80 7.77
C THR A 161 1.17 19.29 9.20
N LEU A 162 0.42 18.20 9.37
CA LEU A 162 0.26 17.48 10.62
C LEU A 162 0.68 16.02 10.45
N VAL A 163 1.53 15.54 11.34
CA VAL A 163 1.98 14.14 11.35
C VAL A 163 0.91 13.30 12.06
N MET A 164 0.26 12.39 11.35
CA MET A 164 -0.85 11.57 11.85
C MET A 164 -0.64 10.07 11.69
N GLY A 165 0.43 9.65 10.99
CA GLY A 165 0.62 8.26 10.61
C GLY A 165 -0.16 7.88 9.34
N ASN A 166 -0.01 6.63 8.92
CA ASN A 166 -0.78 6.08 7.81
C ASN A 166 -2.06 5.43 8.36
N PRO A 167 -3.25 5.72 7.81
CA PRO A 167 -4.46 5.00 8.18
C PRO A 167 -4.29 3.49 7.96
N VAL A 168 -4.49 2.72 9.03
CA VAL A 168 -4.50 1.25 9.02
C VAL A 168 -5.95 0.80 9.26
N ARG A 169 -6.41 -0.19 8.48
CA ARG A 169 -7.72 -0.82 8.69
C ARG A 169 -7.75 -1.46 10.07
N LYS A 170 -8.81 -1.20 10.85
CA LYS A 170 -8.91 -1.66 12.23
C LYS A 170 -8.91 -3.19 12.33
N GLU A 171 -9.50 -3.84 11.35
CA GLU A 171 -9.61 -5.29 11.21
C GLU A 171 -8.23 -5.97 11.16
N MET A 172 -7.19 -5.25 10.73
CA MET A 172 -5.81 -5.75 10.75
C MET A 172 -5.29 -6.00 12.16
N LEU A 173 -5.82 -5.28 13.17
CA LEU A 173 -5.45 -5.41 14.58
C LEU A 173 -6.19 -6.54 15.29
N GLU A 174 -7.18 -7.14 14.63
CA GLU A 174 -8.09 -8.13 15.21
C GLU A 174 -7.78 -9.56 14.72
N GLY A 175 -6.53 -9.82 14.34
CA GLY A 175 -6.09 -11.13 13.87
C GLY A 175 -6.10 -12.20 14.96
N SER A 176 -6.41 -13.44 14.58
CA SER A 176 -6.51 -14.60 15.46
C SER A 176 -5.33 -15.56 15.27
N ARG A 177 -4.60 -15.84 16.36
CA ARG A 177 -3.49 -16.81 16.33
C ARG A 177 -4.02 -18.23 16.12
N GLU A 178 -5.19 -18.54 16.66
CA GLU A 178 -5.84 -19.85 16.56
C GLU A 178 -6.32 -20.12 15.13
N GLU A 179 -6.91 -19.11 14.47
CA GLU A 179 -7.31 -19.25 13.06
C GLU A 179 -6.08 -19.36 12.15
N ALA A 180 -5.03 -18.57 12.40
CA ALA A 180 -3.77 -18.70 11.67
C ALA A 180 -3.21 -20.12 11.77
N LYS A 181 -3.16 -20.69 12.99
CA LYS A 181 -2.69 -22.06 13.23
C LYS A 181 -3.50 -23.09 12.44
N ARG A 182 -4.83 -22.95 12.40
CA ARG A 182 -5.70 -23.83 11.62
C ARG A 182 -5.49 -23.68 10.11
N PHE A 183 -5.52 -22.44 9.63
CA PHE A 183 -5.47 -22.13 8.20
C PHE A 183 -4.14 -22.56 7.58
N PHE A 184 -3.03 -22.19 8.21
CA PHE A 184 -1.69 -22.54 7.74
C PHE A 184 -1.22 -23.92 8.20
N GLN A 185 -2.01 -24.64 9.02
CA GLN A 185 -1.63 -25.93 9.60
C GLN A 185 -0.28 -25.86 10.33
N LEU A 186 -0.12 -24.80 11.12
CA LEU A 186 1.14 -24.49 11.79
C LEU A 186 1.51 -25.59 12.77
N GLN A 187 2.79 -25.91 12.77
CA GLN A 187 3.43 -26.73 13.77
C GLN A 187 3.65 -25.89 15.04
N THR A 188 3.97 -26.54 16.15
CA THR A 188 4.23 -25.84 17.42
C THR A 188 5.70 -25.96 17.79
N GLY A 189 6.27 -24.94 18.44
CA GLY A 189 7.59 -25.00 19.06
C GLY A 189 8.73 -24.25 18.34
N LYS A 190 8.49 -23.62 17.18
CA LYS A 190 9.45 -22.75 16.50
C LYS A 190 8.96 -21.29 16.46
N PRO A 191 9.84 -20.29 16.49
CA PRO A 191 9.47 -18.91 16.21
C PRO A 191 8.97 -18.78 14.77
N LEU A 192 7.91 -18.01 14.56
CA LEU A 192 7.26 -17.87 13.26
C LEU A 192 7.73 -16.62 12.53
N VAL A 193 8.23 -16.80 11.30
CA VAL A 193 8.60 -15.73 10.39
C VAL A 193 7.54 -15.61 9.29
N PHE A 194 6.95 -14.42 9.15
CA PHE A 194 6.07 -14.13 8.04
C PHE A 194 6.82 -13.33 6.97
N ILE A 195 6.88 -13.88 5.75
CA ILE A 195 7.59 -13.29 4.62
C ILE A 195 6.56 -12.86 3.56
N MET A 196 6.59 -11.59 3.15
CA MET A 196 5.73 -11.09 2.07
C MET A 196 6.41 -10.05 1.17
N GLY A 197 6.33 -10.28 -0.15
CA GLY A 197 6.89 -9.38 -1.17
C GLY A 197 6.01 -8.19 -1.57
N GLY A 198 4.94 -7.90 -0.84
CA GLY A 198 3.84 -7.04 -1.30
C GLY A 198 2.79 -7.81 -2.13
N SER A 199 1.77 -7.11 -2.65
CA SER A 199 0.61 -7.77 -3.28
C SER A 199 0.93 -8.60 -4.53
N GLN A 200 2.01 -8.27 -5.24
CA GLN A 200 2.46 -9.02 -6.43
C GLN A 200 3.49 -10.10 -6.11
N GLY A 201 3.91 -10.23 -4.85
CA GLY A 201 5.10 -10.98 -4.47
C GLY A 201 6.40 -10.28 -4.88
N ALA A 202 7.54 -10.86 -4.49
CA ALA A 202 8.85 -10.33 -4.80
C ALA A 202 9.78 -11.47 -5.22
N GLN A 203 9.95 -11.64 -6.53
CA GLN A 203 10.75 -12.73 -7.10
C GLN A 203 12.15 -12.82 -6.46
N ARG A 204 12.83 -11.70 -6.26
CA ARG A 204 14.15 -11.69 -5.63
C ARG A 204 14.15 -12.19 -4.18
N ILE A 205 13.10 -11.91 -3.41
CA ILE A 205 12.93 -12.45 -2.05
C ILE A 205 12.66 -13.95 -2.12
N ASN A 206 11.80 -14.38 -3.05
CA ASN A 206 11.44 -15.78 -3.25
C ASN A 206 12.68 -16.62 -3.59
N GLU A 207 13.46 -16.20 -4.59
CA GLU A 207 14.71 -16.85 -5.02
C GLU A 207 15.71 -16.96 -3.86
N MET A 208 15.88 -15.88 -3.11
CA MET A 208 16.81 -15.85 -1.99
C MET A 208 16.36 -16.74 -0.83
N LEU A 209 15.06 -16.78 -0.55
CA LEU A 209 14.52 -17.68 0.44
C LEU A 209 14.79 -19.13 0.07
N LEU A 210 14.57 -19.54 -1.19
CA LEU A 210 14.83 -20.91 -1.65
C LEU A 210 16.26 -21.37 -1.35
N VAL A 211 17.24 -20.50 -1.52
CA VAL A 211 18.66 -20.83 -1.28
C VAL A 211 18.92 -21.16 0.19
N VAL A 212 18.25 -20.48 1.13
CA VAL A 212 18.48 -20.63 2.57
C VAL A 212 17.38 -21.42 3.29
N LEU A 213 16.35 -21.85 2.57
CA LEU A 213 15.09 -22.30 3.15
C LEU A 213 15.30 -23.51 4.06
N GLU A 214 15.98 -24.55 3.59
CA GLU A 214 16.21 -25.78 4.35
C GLU A 214 16.94 -25.51 5.68
N GLU A 215 17.92 -24.60 5.68
CA GLU A 215 18.66 -24.22 6.89
C GLU A 215 17.78 -23.37 7.82
N ALA A 216 17.05 -22.40 7.26
CA ALA A 216 16.16 -21.53 8.03
C ALA A 216 15.08 -22.35 8.76
N LEU A 217 14.52 -23.36 8.10
CA LEU A 217 13.46 -24.21 8.66
C LEU A 217 13.94 -25.09 9.81
N LYS A 218 15.25 -25.26 10.05
CA LYS A 218 15.74 -25.94 11.27
C LYS A 218 15.37 -25.15 12.52
N THR A 219 15.37 -23.83 12.43
CA THR A 219 15.12 -22.92 13.56
C THR A 219 13.72 -22.31 13.53
N PHE A 220 13.21 -21.98 12.33
CA PHE A 220 12.00 -21.19 12.16
C PHE A 220 10.88 -21.97 11.48
N GLU A 221 9.67 -21.49 11.68
CA GLU A 221 8.51 -21.85 10.85
C GLU A 221 8.11 -20.65 10.01
N ILE A 222 7.83 -20.87 8.72
CA ILE A 222 7.76 -19.78 7.74
C ILE A 222 6.41 -19.78 7.03
N ILE A 223 5.66 -18.69 7.19
CA ILE A 223 4.55 -18.34 6.29
C ILE A 223 5.13 -17.48 5.18
N HIS A 224 4.91 -17.86 3.91
CA HIS A 224 5.49 -17.14 2.78
C HIS A 224 4.45 -16.79 1.73
N GLN A 225 4.13 -15.49 1.60
CA GLN A 225 3.32 -14.98 0.49
C GLN A 225 4.19 -14.77 -0.76
N THR A 226 4.15 -15.72 -1.68
CA THR A 226 5.03 -15.79 -2.86
C THR A 226 4.63 -14.80 -3.97
N GLY A 227 3.36 -14.40 -3.99
CA GLY A 227 2.71 -13.76 -5.14
C GLY A 227 2.13 -14.80 -6.10
N GLU A 228 0.93 -14.51 -6.61
CA GLU A 228 0.15 -15.37 -7.53
C GLU A 228 0.99 -15.93 -8.69
N LYS A 229 1.79 -15.05 -9.32
CA LYS A 229 2.59 -15.42 -10.50
C LYS A 229 3.74 -16.37 -10.20
N ASN A 230 4.25 -16.36 -8.96
CA ASN A 230 5.43 -17.13 -8.57
C ASN A 230 5.07 -18.40 -7.81
N PHE A 231 3.80 -18.60 -7.45
CA PHE A 231 3.40 -19.64 -6.50
C PHE A 231 3.67 -21.06 -7.03
N ALA A 232 3.30 -21.32 -8.29
CA ALA A 232 3.49 -22.64 -8.91
C ALA A 232 4.98 -23.03 -9.00
N ASP A 233 5.83 -22.09 -9.41
CA ASP A 233 7.27 -22.31 -9.50
C ASP A 233 7.88 -22.52 -8.12
N MET A 234 7.49 -21.68 -7.14
CA MET A 234 7.92 -21.85 -5.75
C MET A 234 7.58 -23.23 -5.19
N GLN A 235 6.35 -23.72 -5.38
CA GLN A 235 5.94 -25.05 -4.91
C GLN A 235 6.73 -26.18 -5.58
N LYS A 236 7.11 -26.02 -6.84
CA LYS A 236 7.91 -27.00 -7.58
C LYS A 236 9.34 -27.01 -7.07
N GLU A 237 9.95 -25.84 -6.92
CA GLU A 237 11.35 -25.70 -6.51
C GLU A 237 11.54 -26.13 -5.04
N THR A 238 10.59 -25.84 -4.16
CA THR A 238 10.68 -26.26 -2.75
C THR A 238 10.68 -27.78 -2.60
N LYS A 239 10.01 -28.54 -3.47
CA LYS A 239 10.04 -30.01 -3.42
C LYS A 239 11.41 -30.60 -3.74
N ALA A 240 12.24 -29.87 -4.49
CA ALA A 240 13.59 -30.33 -4.83
C ALA A 240 14.62 -29.96 -3.75
N VAL A 241 14.35 -28.91 -2.96
CA VAL A 241 15.28 -28.37 -1.97
C VAL A 241 14.98 -28.86 -0.56
N LEU A 242 13.70 -29.10 -0.22
CA LEU A 242 13.29 -29.40 1.14
C LEU A 242 13.34 -30.89 1.47
N SER A 243 13.83 -31.19 2.68
CA SER A 243 13.64 -32.52 3.28
C SER A 243 12.19 -32.70 3.76
N GLU A 244 11.73 -33.96 3.84
CA GLU A 244 10.40 -34.26 4.40
C GLU A 244 10.27 -33.81 5.86
N GLU A 245 11.36 -33.85 6.64
CA GLU A 245 11.39 -33.45 8.04
C GLU A 245 11.13 -31.95 8.21
N ASN A 246 11.75 -31.12 7.38
CA ASN A 246 11.66 -29.66 7.46
C ASN A 246 10.49 -29.08 6.66
N GLY A 247 10.04 -29.77 5.60
CA GLY A 247 8.98 -29.29 4.72
C GLY A 247 7.67 -28.94 5.41
N LYS A 248 7.35 -29.59 6.54
CA LYS A 248 6.15 -29.30 7.35
C LYS A 248 6.14 -27.93 8.04
N TYR A 249 7.29 -27.25 8.11
CA TYR A 249 7.43 -25.92 8.71
C TYR A 249 7.40 -24.78 7.66
N TYR A 250 7.13 -25.10 6.39
CA TYR A 250 7.08 -24.11 5.31
C TYR A 250 5.69 -24.04 4.69
N HIS A 251 5.09 -22.86 4.74
CA HIS A 251 3.71 -22.60 4.36
C HIS A 251 3.65 -21.54 3.24
N PRO A 252 3.94 -21.93 1.98
CA PRO A 252 3.81 -21.02 0.85
C PRO A 252 2.35 -20.79 0.51
N VAL A 253 2.00 -19.54 0.21
CA VAL A 253 0.67 -19.13 -0.25
C VAL A 253 0.81 -18.11 -1.40
N PRO A 254 -0.08 -18.13 -2.40
CA PRO A 254 0.02 -17.20 -3.52
C PRO A 254 -0.29 -15.76 -3.10
N PHE A 255 -1.36 -15.58 -2.33
CA PHE A 255 -1.87 -14.29 -1.88
C PHE A 255 -2.73 -14.49 -0.62
N LEU A 256 -2.62 -13.57 0.34
CA LEU A 256 -3.44 -13.55 1.55
C LEU A 256 -4.51 -12.47 1.41
N LYS A 257 -5.79 -12.81 1.60
CA LYS A 257 -6.84 -11.80 1.69
C LYS A 257 -6.76 -11.14 3.07
N GLU A 258 -7.56 -10.10 3.27
CA GLU A 258 -7.55 -9.30 4.50
C GLU A 258 -7.63 -10.16 5.77
N THR A 259 -8.52 -11.16 5.79
CA THR A 259 -8.71 -12.11 6.90
C THR A 259 -7.47 -12.98 7.15
N GLU A 260 -6.88 -13.57 6.13
CA GLU A 260 -5.71 -14.43 6.34
C GLU A 260 -4.45 -13.61 6.61
N LEU A 261 -4.36 -12.39 6.07
CA LEU A 261 -3.23 -11.48 6.29
C LEU A 261 -3.17 -11.01 7.74
N ARG A 262 -4.29 -10.59 8.33
CA ARG A 262 -4.33 -10.19 9.76
C ARG A 262 -3.96 -11.36 10.67
N ASP A 263 -4.37 -12.57 10.33
CA ASP A 263 -4.10 -13.78 11.12
C ASP A 263 -2.61 -14.17 11.01
N ALA A 264 -2.02 -14.09 9.81
CA ALA A 264 -0.58 -14.27 9.60
C ALA A 264 0.26 -13.27 10.42
N TYR A 265 -0.13 -11.99 10.42
CA TYR A 265 0.51 -10.99 11.27
C TYR A 265 0.39 -11.33 12.75
N ALA A 266 -0.81 -11.67 13.24
CA ALA A 266 -1.06 -11.96 14.65
C ALA A 266 -0.19 -13.12 15.18
N VAL A 267 -0.03 -14.18 14.38
CA VAL A 267 0.77 -15.33 14.77
C VAL A 267 2.28 -15.11 14.64
N SER A 268 2.73 -14.29 13.69
CA SER A 268 4.16 -14.03 13.44
C SER A 268 4.90 -13.44 14.63
N ASP A 269 6.15 -13.86 14.82
CA ASP A 269 7.10 -13.28 15.75
C ASP A 269 8.05 -12.30 15.06
N LEU A 270 8.27 -12.46 13.75
CA LEU A 270 9.06 -11.58 12.88
C LEU A 270 8.40 -11.42 11.52
N VAL A 271 8.42 -10.21 10.95
CA VAL A 271 7.95 -9.95 9.58
C VAL A 271 9.12 -9.56 8.67
N ILE A 272 9.24 -10.22 7.52
CA ILE A 272 10.18 -9.85 6.46
C ILE A 272 9.39 -9.37 5.26
N THR A 273 9.58 -8.11 4.85
CA THR A 273 8.76 -7.54 3.78
C THR A 273 9.43 -6.44 2.97
N ARG A 274 8.83 -6.11 1.83
CA ARG A 274 9.12 -4.86 1.11
C ARG A 274 8.74 -3.64 1.96
N ALA A 275 9.44 -2.54 1.75
CA ALA A 275 9.25 -1.31 2.51
C ALA A 275 8.13 -0.39 1.96
N GLY A 276 6.97 -0.97 1.63
CA GLY A 276 5.78 -0.20 1.29
C GLY A 276 5.22 0.51 2.52
N SER A 277 4.76 1.76 2.38
CA SER A 277 4.21 2.54 3.50
C SER A 277 2.97 1.89 4.14
N GLY A 278 2.15 1.16 3.38
CA GLY A 278 1.05 0.36 3.94
C GLY A 278 1.57 -0.70 4.92
N SER A 279 2.44 -1.59 4.45
CA SER A 279 3.00 -2.69 5.25
C SER A 279 3.81 -2.20 6.45
N ILE A 280 4.61 -1.14 6.29
CA ILE A 280 5.35 -0.54 7.42
C ILE A 280 4.41 -0.10 8.54
N PHE A 281 3.31 0.58 8.21
CA PHE A 281 2.38 1.08 9.22
C PHE A 281 1.46 -0.02 9.78
N GLU A 282 1.14 -1.06 8.99
CA GLU A 282 0.51 -2.27 9.53
C GLU A 282 1.41 -2.93 10.59
N ILE A 283 2.69 -3.17 10.26
CA ILE A 283 3.70 -3.71 11.18
C ILE A 283 3.83 -2.85 12.44
N ALA A 284 3.92 -1.51 12.27
CA ALA A 284 4.04 -0.57 13.37
C ALA A 284 2.82 -0.60 14.29
N ALA A 285 1.61 -0.64 13.72
CA ALA A 285 0.37 -0.69 14.49
C ALA A 285 0.22 -2.01 15.26
N LEU A 286 0.78 -3.10 14.73
CA LEU A 286 0.80 -4.43 15.36
C LEU A 286 1.97 -4.65 16.33
N GLY A 287 2.92 -3.69 16.41
CA GLY A 287 4.09 -3.81 17.27
C GLY A 287 5.02 -4.98 16.91
N LYS A 288 5.08 -5.35 15.62
CA LYS A 288 5.90 -6.48 15.16
C LYS A 288 7.32 -6.03 14.82
N PRO A 289 8.37 -6.77 15.23
CA PRO A 289 9.70 -6.51 14.71
C PRO A 289 9.74 -6.88 13.22
N ALA A 290 10.55 -6.15 12.44
CA ALA A 290 10.62 -6.37 11.00
C ALA A 290 12.01 -6.26 10.39
N ILE A 291 12.23 -7.04 9.33
CA ILE A 291 13.32 -6.85 8.37
C ILE A 291 12.70 -6.29 7.09
N LEU A 292 13.13 -5.10 6.69
CA LEU A 292 12.65 -4.43 5.50
C LEU A 292 13.64 -4.58 4.36
N ILE A 293 13.17 -5.10 3.23
CA ILE A 293 13.93 -5.28 2.00
C ILE A 293 13.38 -4.30 0.94
N PRO A 294 13.77 -3.01 0.97
CA PRO A 294 13.20 -2.01 0.08
C PRO A 294 13.46 -2.33 -1.39
N LEU A 295 12.49 -2.04 -2.26
CA LEU A 295 12.67 -2.20 -3.71
C LEU A 295 13.60 -1.10 -4.26
N PRO A 296 14.76 -1.45 -4.86
CA PRO A 296 15.82 -0.50 -5.23
C PRO A 296 15.38 0.51 -6.31
N GLU A 297 14.45 0.13 -7.19
CA GLU A 297 13.94 1.00 -8.28
C GLU A 297 12.50 1.49 -8.05
N SER A 298 12.06 1.53 -6.79
CA SER A 298 10.77 2.13 -6.45
C SER A 298 10.72 3.60 -6.91
N ALA A 299 9.56 4.08 -7.36
CA ALA A 299 9.45 5.44 -7.92
C ALA A 299 9.99 6.51 -6.95
N GLN A 300 11.04 7.24 -7.32
CA GLN A 300 11.74 8.21 -6.43
C GLN A 300 12.42 7.60 -5.19
N ASN A 301 12.75 6.30 -5.23
CA ASN A 301 13.35 5.54 -4.13
C ASN A 301 12.54 5.64 -2.82
N HIS A 302 11.21 5.77 -2.94
CA HIS A 302 10.34 5.99 -1.78
C HIS A 302 10.41 4.83 -0.78
N GLN A 303 10.51 3.58 -1.25
CA GLN A 303 10.60 2.43 -0.34
C GLN A 303 11.88 2.45 0.49
N VAL A 304 13.02 2.78 -0.12
CA VAL A 304 14.31 2.90 0.58
C VAL A 304 14.20 3.97 1.67
N LYS A 305 13.68 5.15 1.32
CA LYS A 305 13.52 6.24 2.28
C LYS A 305 12.52 5.93 3.38
N ASN A 306 11.40 5.27 3.06
CA ASN A 306 10.44 4.79 4.06
C ASN A 306 11.07 3.78 5.02
N ALA A 307 11.86 2.83 4.50
CA ALA A 307 12.54 1.81 5.30
C ALA A 307 13.47 2.45 6.32
N TYR A 308 14.36 3.35 5.85
CA TYR A 308 15.31 4.02 6.73
C TYR A 308 14.64 5.00 7.70
N GLU A 309 13.55 5.66 7.30
CA GLU A 309 12.79 6.51 8.22
C GLU A 309 12.15 5.70 9.35
N TYR A 310 11.57 4.54 9.03
CA TYR A 310 11.02 3.66 10.06
C TYR A 310 12.10 3.01 10.93
N ALA A 311 13.22 2.59 10.34
CA ALA A 311 14.32 1.95 11.08
C ALA A 311 14.93 2.85 12.16
N LYS A 312 14.86 4.18 12.02
CA LYS A 312 15.28 5.14 13.08
C LYS A 312 14.52 4.96 14.40
N THR A 313 13.34 4.34 14.38
CA THR A 313 12.57 4.05 15.60
C THR A 313 13.15 2.87 16.40
N GLY A 314 14.06 2.09 15.81
CA GLY A 314 14.57 0.84 16.39
C GLY A 314 13.67 -0.38 16.18
N ALA A 315 12.48 -0.21 15.57
CA ALA A 315 11.51 -1.29 15.37
C ALA A 315 11.79 -2.19 14.15
N ALA A 316 12.72 -1.78 13.28
CA ALA A 316 13.06 -2.56 12.09
C ALA A 316 14.53 -2.41 11.69
N ILE A 317 15.06 -3.45 11.03
CA ILE A 317 16.35 -3.43 10.34
C ILE A 317 16.10 -3.33 8.84
N VAL A 318 16.94 -2.57 8.13
CA VAL A 318 16.91 -2.48 6.66
C VAL A 318 17.97 -3.37 6.08
N LEU A 319 17.57 -4.29 5.20
CA LEU A 319 18.46 -5.09 4.38
C LEU A 319 18.20 -4.75 2.92
N GLU A 320 19.05 -3.90 2.34
CA GLU A 320 18.90 -3.55 0.92
C GLU A 320 19.01 -4.79 0.03
N GLU A 321 18.20 -4.86 -1.02
CA GLU A 321 18.14 -6.03 -1.90
C GLU A 321 19.49 -6.42 -2.52
N ALA A 322 20.35 -5.43 -2.79
CA ALA A 322 21.71 -5.67 -3.29
C ALA A 322 22.59 -6.44 -2.30
N ASN A 323 22.27 -6.36 -1.00
CA ASN A 323 22.96 -7.07 0.08
C ASN A 323 22.23 -8.35 0.50
N LEU A 324 21.17 -8.75 -0.22
CA LEU A 324 20.46 -9.99 0.04
C LEU A 324 21.27 -11.17 -0.55
N THR A 325 22.25 -11.65 0.21
CA THR A 325 23.16 -12.75 -0.14
C THR A 325 23.02 -13.93 0.83
N PRO A 326 23.25 -15.18 0.38
CA PRO A 326 23.22 -16.35 1.26
C PRO A 326 24.57 -16.46 2.00
N HIS A 327 24.51 -16.81 3.29
CA HIS A 327 25.67 -17.04 4.18
C HIS A 327 26.60 -15.81 4.36
N PHE A 328 26.70 -15.31 5.59
CA PHE A 328 27.68 -14.27 5.98
C PHE A 328 28.94 -14.92 6.52
#